data_AF-A0A1V6T8S2-F1
#
_entry.id   AF-A0A1V6T8S2-F1
#
_cell.length_a   1.000
_cell.length_b   1.000
_cell.length_c   1.000
_cell.angle_alpha   90.00
_cell.angle_beta   90.00
_cell.angle_gamma   90.00
#
_symmetry.space_group_name_H-M   'P 1'
#
loop_
_entity.id
_entity.type
_entity.pdbx_description
1 polymer ?
#
loop_
_entity_poly.entity_id
_entity_poly.type
_entity_poly.pdbx_seq_one_letter_code
_entity_poly.pdbx_strand_id
1 'polypeptide(L)'
;MADENAKAWTPVCVASSGRQSGRPIDPSRSRLSSSSLSTVQSEPGATSGDESIDQDTDLGYFKSAEWTPDGTTLLTDSADHSIRTWILPPDLLEDKPIHQISPYSTLPSAEPTYATAIYPFYNLQDPSSTLFLSSVRDHPIRLSSTLAPTSVASYSLVNPMTEAFITPHSMIYPSTMGGTHFLTGSDSLICLFDVSRTGPQGPLSSMPTIPSKRKQIVGGGIGMKGIVSALALNPSGDGILAAGTFTRHVGLYSANGSGELLGTFSVAKTSANRDIGGRGVTQLVWSPCGRYLYVVERKSDGILVYDVRVTGQLLGHLRGRKAYTNQRMKVDVVPSGPDGSHEIWAGGTDGFMRVWRNPEHCAGGKDPDWEFKVHDDAVTSTMFHPMGSVAATCSGQRHFVSDDPSNEDISAKNTKQADNSLKVWSMPFLLSEPEPNHDLILQFEQ
;
A
#
# COMPACT_ATOMS: atom_id res chain seq x y z
N MET A 1 8.68 -34.49 -15.20
CA MET A 1 7.45 -34.01 -15.87
C MET A 1 6.48 -33.29 -14.93
N ALA A 2 5.86 -33.88 -13.91
CA ALA A 2 4.97 -33.11 -13.01
C ALA A 2 5.72 -32.02 -12.17
N ASP A 3 6.88 -32.36 -11.60
CA ASP A 3 7.66 -31.43 -10.75
C ASP A 3 8.40 -30.30 -11.51
N GLU A 4 8.63 -30.45 -12.81
CA GLU A 4 9.32 -29.40 -13.60
C GLU A 4 8.36 -28.27 -13.98
N ASN A 5 7.13 -28.60 -14.37
CA ASN A 5 6.09 -27.58 -14.59
C ASN A 5 5.75 -26.83 -13.29
N ALA A 6 5.85 -27.46 -12.13
CA ALA A 6 5.62 -26.79 -10.84
C ALA A 6 6.61 -25.64 -10.59
N LYS A 7 7.88 -25.76 -11.02
CA LYS A 7 8.89 -24.70 -10.88
C LYS A 7 8.68 -23.51 -11.82
N ALA A 8 8.09 -23.73 -13.00
CA ALA A 8 7.85 -22.65 -13.96
C ALA A 8 6.78 -21.64 -13.48
N TRP A 9 5.88 -22.07 -12.58
CA TRP A 9 4.73 -21.31 -12.10
C TRP A 9 4.92 -20.72 -10.69
N THR A 10 6.14 -20.70 -10.15
CA THR A 10 6.44 -20.12 -8.83
C THR A 10 7.15 -18.77 -8.93
N PRO A 11 6.72 -17.75 -8.14
CA PRO A 11 7.47 -16.51 -7.95
C PRO A 11 8.90 -16.77 -7.46
N VAL A 12 9.89 -16.11 -8.08
CA VAL A 12 11.31 -16.23 -7.69
C VAL A 12 11.73 -14.95 -6.97
N CYS A 13 12.13 -15.05 -5.70
CA CYS A 13 12.64 -13.89 -4.94
C CYS A 13 13.99 -13.44 -5.53
N VAL A 14 14.04 -12.23 -6.08
CA VAL A 14 15.24 -11.64 -6.72
C VAL A 14 15.91 -10.56 -5.87
N ALA A 15 15.17 -9.95 -4.93
CA ALA A 15 15.73 -9.03 -3.94
C ALA A 15 15.01 -9.11 -2.59
N SER A 16 15.71 -8.82 -1.50
CA SER A 16 15.12 -8.72 -0.15
C SER A 16 15.88 -7.74 0.75
N SER A 17 15.15 -7.00 1.59
CA SER A 17 15.73 -6.20 2.69
C SER A 17 15.98 -7.02 3.96
N GLY A 18 15.43 -8.24 4.03
CA GLY A 18 15.63 -9.15 5.15
C GLY A 18 17.02 -9.78 5.09
N ARG A 19 17.76 -9.73 6.21
CA ARG A 19 19.02 -10.46 6.37
C ARG A 19 18.76 -11.95 6.16
N GLN A 20 19.43 -12.56 5.19
CA GLN A 20 19.42 -14.02 5.05
C GLN A 20 20.01 -14.67 6.31
N SER A 21 19.20 -15.43 7.04
CA SER A 21 19.61 -16.31 8.14
C SER A 21 20.35 -17.53 7.57
N GLY A 22 21.54 -17.30 7.00
CA GLY A 22 22.17 -18.23 6.06
C GLY A 22 23.70 -18.17 5.94
N ARG A 23 24.42 -17.72 6.98
CA ARG A 23 25.86 -18.02 7.12
C ARG A 23 26.19 -18.40 8.57
N PRO A 24 26.93 -19.49 8.82
CA PRO A 24 27.48 -19.75 10.14
C PRO A 24 28.42 -18.60 10.52
N ILE A 25 28.23 -18.02 11.71
CA ILE A 25 29.20 -17.09 12.28
C ILE A 25 30.41 -17.92 12.68
N ASP A 26 31.50 -17.82 11.92
CA ASP A 26 32.80 -18.37 12.29
C ASP A 26 33.31 -17.62 13.55
N PRO A 27 33.44 -18.27 14.71
CA PRO A 27 33.69 -17.59 15.98
C PRO A 27 35.15 -17.13 16.16
N SER A 28 35.97 -17.14 15.10
CA SER A 28 37.44 -17.05 15.19
C SER A 28 38.05 -15.66 14.89
N ARG A 29 37.26 -14.60 14.65
CA ARG A 29 37.77 -13.25 14.36
C ARG A 29 37.19 -12.12 15.21
N SER A 30 37.41 -12.19 16.53
CA SER A 30 37.35 -11.01 17.41
C SER A 30 38.56 -10.97 18.35
N ARG A 31 39.61 -10.25 17.92
CA ARG A 31 40.68 -9.64 18.74
C ARG A 31 41.70 -8.97 17.83
N LEU A 32 41.71 -7.64 17.84
CA LEU A 32 42.91 -6.82 17.94
C LEU A 32 42.48 -5.37 18.23
N SER A 33 42.88 -4.89 19.40
CA SER A 33 42.56 -3.56 19.92
C SER A 33 43.53 -2.51 19.38
N SER A 34 43.03 -1.30 19.09
CA SER A 34 43.85 -0.08 19.06
C SER A 34 43.52 0.79 20.27
N SER A 35 44.51 0.96 21.15
CA SER A 35 44.42 1.74 22.38
C SER A 35 44.82 3.20 22.17
N SER A 36 44.04 4.13 22.73
CA SER A 36 44.46 5.52 22.96
C SER A 36 43.98 5.96 24.35
N LEU A 37 44.92 6.24 25.27
CA LEU A 37 44.62 6.75 26.61
C LEU A 37 44.59 8.29 26.62
N SER A 38 43.68 8.86 27.44
CA SER A 38 43.95 10.11 28.16
C SER A 38 43.09 10.24 29.44
N THR A 39 43.72 9.96 30.57
CA THR A 39 43.51 10.44 31.97
C THR A 39 42.38 11.47 32.18
N VAL A 40 41.24 11.13 32.81
CA VAL A 40 40.94 11.07 34.27
C VAL A 40 40.99 12.42 35.02
N GLN A 41 39.84 12.86 35.53
CA GLN A 41 39.64 13.48 36.85
C GLN A 41 38.19 13.25 37.35
N SER A 42 38.00 13.27 38.68
CA SER A 42 36.85 12.71 39.43
C SER A 42 36.37 13.74 40.49
N GLU A 43 35.20 13.69 41.16
CA GLU A 43 34.00 12.80 41.26
C GLU A 43 32.92 13.61 42.07
N PRO A 44 31.81 13.08 42.66
CA PRO A 44 31.04 11.83 42.47
C PRO A 44 29.48 12.00 42.37
N GLY A 45 28.79 10.91 42.02
CA GLY A 45 27.65 10.43 42.83
C GLY A 45 26.21 10.94 42.58
N ALA A 46 25.46 10.24 41.72
CA ALA A 46 24.04 9.94 41.95
C ALA A 46 23.64 8.65 41.20
N THR A 47 23.20 7.63 41.93
CA THR A 47 22.76 6.34 41.36
C THR A 47 21.28 6.38 40.98
N SER A 48 20.99 6.26 39.69
CA SER A 48 19.70 5.75 39.21
C SER A 48 19.91 5.08 37.86
N GLY A 49 20.32 3.81 37.89
CA GLY A 49 20.03 2.92 36.78
C GLY A 49 18.59 2.46 36.93
N ASP A 50 17.78 2.65 35.90
CA ASP A 50 16.71 1.71 35.59
C ASP A 50 16.52 1.65 34.07
N GLU A 51 16.02 0.52 33.60
CA GLU A 51 16.28 0.02 32.26
C GLU A 51 15.40 0.69 31.19
N SER A 52 16.02 1.26 30.16
CA SER A 52 15.30 1.59 28.92
C SER A 52 15.00 0.29 28.17
N ILE A 53 13.87 -0.33 28.50
CA ILE A 53 13.31 -1.47 27.77
C ILE A 53 13.21 -1.10 26.29
N ASP A 54 13.78 -1.94 25.43
CA ASP A 54 14.10 -1.68 24.02
C ASP A 54 12.86 -1.74 23.09
N GLN A 55 11.84 -0.93 23.42
CA GLN A 55 10.52 -0.91 22.76
C GLN A 55 10.57 -0.50 21.27
N ASP A 56 11.68 0.10 20.80
CA ASP A 56 11.84 0.53 19.40
C ASP A 56 12.05 -0.65 18.42
N THR A 57 12.46 -1.82 18.91
CA THR A 57 12.64 -3.02 18.06
C THR A 57 11.33 -3.51 17.43
N ASP A 58 10.18 -3.19 18.03
CA ASP A 58 8.83 -3.62 17.62
C ASP A 58 8.19 -2.73 16.52
N LEU A 59 8.83 -1.61 16.14
CA LEU A 59 8.28 -0.62 15.19
C LEU A 59 8.95 -0.63 13.81
N GLY A 60 9.95 -1.48 13.58
CA GLY A 60 10.67 -1.58 12.30
C GLY A 60 9.89 -2.22 11.14
N TYR A 61 8.57 -2.42 11.26
CA TYR A 61 7.75 -3.18 10.32
C TYR A 61 7.10 -2.32 9.23
N PHE A 62 6.91 -2.89 8.03
CA PHE A 62 6.38 -2.15 6.88
C PHE A 62 4.85 -2.07 6.88
N LYS A 63 4.29 -0.87 6.89
CA LYS A 63 2.84 -0.65 6.79
C LYS A 63 2.35 -0.68 5.34
N SER A 64 3.17 -0.18 4.40
CA SER A 64 2.91 -0.29 2.96
C SER A 64 4.16 -0.01 2.11
N ALA A 65 4.11 -0.43 0.85
CA ALA A 65 5.02 -0.05 -0.22
C ALA A 65 4.24 0.63 -1.36
N GLU A 66 4.93 1.34 -2.25
CA GLU A 66 4.48 1.91 -3.54
C GLU A 66 5.63 1.89 -4.56
N TRP A 67 5.38 1.49 -5.80
CA TRP A 67 6.32 1.67 -6.92
C TRP A 67 6.27 3.11 -7.43
N THR A 68 7.41 3.65 -7.85
CA THR A 68 7.43 4.86 -8.68
C THR A 68 6.89 4.57 -10.09
N PRO A 69 6.24 5.54 -10.76
CA PRO A 69 5.73 5.40 -12.14
C PRO A 69 6.73 4.86 -13.18
N ASP A 70 8.01 5.16 -13.05
CA ASP A 70 9.09 4.63 -13.90
C ASP A 70 9.58 3.22 -13.50
N GLY A 71 9.07 2.67 -12.39
CA GLY A 71 9.42 1.34 -11.89
C GLY A 71 10.80 1.22 -11.24
N THR A 72 11.61 2.29 -11.18
CA THR A 72 13.00 2.19 -10.71
C THR A 72 13.16 2.12 -9.19
N THR A 73 12.17 2.63 -8.45
CA THR A 73 12.27 2.91 -7.01
C THR A 73 11.02 2.43 -6.28
N LEU A 74 11.20 1.87 -5.09
CA LEU A 74 10.13 1.58 -4.14
C LEU A 74 10.11 2.64 -3.03
N LEU A 75 8.94 3.17 -2.71
CA LEU A 75 8.67 4.00 -1.54
C LEU A 75 7.99 3.13 -0.48
N THR A 76 8.46 3.14 0.77
CA THR A 76 7.85 2.37 1.87
C THR A 76 7.55 3.24 3.08
N ASP A 77 6.37 3.08 3.66
CA ASP A 77 5.96 3.72 4.92
C ASP A 77 5.96 2.68 6.05
N SER A 78 6.67 2.99 7.14
CA SER A 78 7.04 2.04 8.21
C SER A 78 6.41 2.43 9.55
N ALA A 79 6.33 1.51 10.51
CA ALA A 79 5.66 1.78 11.80
C ALA A 79 6.44 2.76 12.70
N ASP A 80 7.77 2.83 12.55
CA ASP A 80 8.70 3.83 13.12
C ASP A 80 8.58 5.25 12.52
N HIS A 81 7.43 5.57 11.92
CA HIS A 81 7.10 6.85 11.28
C HIS A 81 8.06 7.28 10.16
N SER A 82 8.94 6.40 9.67
CA SER A 82 9.91 6.73 8.64
C SER A 82 9.46 6.29 7.25
N ILE A 83 9.56 7.21 6.30
CA ILE A 83 9.38 6.93 4.87
C ILE A 83 10.76 6.62 4.28
N ARG A 84 10.89 5.47 3.62
CA ARG A 84 12.16 4.99 3.04
C ARG A 84 12.03 4.81 1.55
N THR A 85 13.11 5.06 0.83
CA THR A 85 13.21 4.84 -0.62
C THR A 85 14.22 3.75 -0.91
N TRP A 86 13.93 2.90 -1.88
CA TRP A 86 14.75 1.75 -2.25
C TRP A 86 14.92 1.79 -3.77
N ILE A 87 16.06 2.30 -4.23
CA ILE A 87 16.42 2.25 -5.65
C ILE A 87 16.85 0.82 -5.94
N LEU A 88 16.23 0.19 -6.95
CA LEU A 88 16.55 -1.19 -7.29
C LEU A 88 17.79 -1.28 -8.20
N PRO A 89 18.59 -2.35 -8.06
CA PRO A 89 19.75 -2.56 -8.92
C PRO A 89 19.32 -2.80 -10.38
N PRO A 90 20.05 -2.29 -11.39
CA PRO A 90 19.69 -2.49 -12.80
C PRO A 90 19.82 -3.96 -13.24
N ASP A 91 20.66 -4.73 -12.54
CA ASP A 91 20.91 -6.16 -12.72
C ASP A 91 19.95 -7.07 -11.90
N LEU A 92 18.82 -6.53 -11.44
CA LEU A 92 17.81 -7.23 -10.62
C LEU A 92 17.36 -8.58 -11.18
N LEU A 93 17.28 -8.71 -12.51
CA LEU A 93 16.80 -9.91 -13.22
C LEU A 93 17.92 -10.81 -13.77
N GLU A 94 19.20 -10.47 -13.54
CA GLU A 94 20.30 -11.34 -13.93
C GLU A 94 20.40 -12.56 -13.00
N ASP A 95 20.95 -13.68 -13.50
CA ASP A 95 21.18 -14.93 -12.75
C ASP A 95 22.26 -14.76 -11.66
N LYS A 96 21.89 -14.08 -10.59
CA LYS A 96 22.71 -13.71 -9.44
C LYS A 96 22.08 -14.21 -8.14
N PRO A 97 22.85 -14.37 -7.05
CA PRO A 97 22.27 -14.58 -5.74
C PRO A 97 21.34 -13.40 -5.36
N ILE A 98 20.24 -13.71 -4.65
CA ILE A 98 19.21 -12.74 -4.23
C ILE A 98 19.83 -11.44 -3.72
N HIS A 99 19.50 -10.32 -4.37
CA HIS A 99 20.03 -9.01 -4.04
C HIS A 99 19.62 -8.59 -2.63
N GLN A 100 20.59 -8.31 -1.76
CA GLN A 100 20.34 -7.68 -0.47
C GLN A 100 20.18 -6.17 -0.69
N ILE A 101 18.96 -5.67 -0.57
CA ILE A 101 18.65 -4.24 -0.75
C ILE A 101 18.67 -3.50 0.60
N SER A 102 19.15 -2.25 0.57
CA SER A 102 19.16 -1.32 1.69
C SER A 102 18.44 -0.03 1.30
N PRO A 103 17.85 0.72 2.24
CA PRO A 103 17.21 1.99 1.92
C PRO A 103 18.26 2.99 1.40
N TYR A 104 17.95 3.66 0.30
CA TYR A 104 18.76 4.70 -0.32
C TYR A 104 18.64 6.02 0.46
N SER A 105 17.40 6.43 0.76
CA SER A 105 17.09 7.57 1.63
C SER A 105 16.07 7.16 2.70
N THR A 106 16.12 7.83 3.84
CA THR A 106 15.17 7.69 4.95
C THR A 106 14.76 9.07 5.42
N LEU A 107 13.48 9.40 5.25
CA LEU A 107 12.86 10.62 5.77
C LEU A 107 12.07 10.27 7.05
N PRO A 108 12.63 10.51 8.24
CA PRO A 108 11.91 10.31 9.50
C PRO A 108 10.84 11.39 9.70
N SER A 109 9.79 11.06 10.44
CA SER A 109 8.78 12.00 10.89
C SER A 109 8.59 11.88 12.40
N ALA A 110 8.38 13.00 13.08
CA ALA A 110 8.03 13.01 14.51
C ALA A 110 6.67 12.34 14.78
N GLU A 111 5.77 12.39 13.80
CA GLU A 111 4.39 11.89 13.89
C GLU A 111 4.08 10.92 12.74
N PRO A 112 3.14 9.95 12.91
CA PRO A 112 2.72 9.04 11.87
C PRO A 112 2.27 9.70 10.57
N THR A 113 2.76 9.15 9.46
CA THR A 113 2.21 9.37 8.12
C THR A 113 0.89 8.59 7.96
N TYR A 114 -0.14 9.24 7.43
CA TYR A 114 -1.48 8.68 7.19
C TYR A 114 -1.78 8.41 5.70
N ALA A 115 -1.10 9.12 4.80
CA ALA A 115 -1.21 8.95 3.36
C ALA A 115 0.07 9.44 2.66
N THR A 116 0.42 8.81 1.53
CA THR A 116 1.47 9.24 0.59
C THR A 116 0.91 9.29 -0.82
N ALA A 117 1.57 10.02 -1.72
CA ALA A 117 1.35 9.92 -3.15
C ALA A 117 2.62 10.33 -3.92
N ILE A 118 3.11 9.47 -4.81
CA ILE A 118 4.29 9.72 -5.64
C ILE A 118 3.92 10.69 -6.80
N TYR A 119 4.86 11.54 -7.22
CA TYR A 119 4.69 12.39 -8.39
C TYR A 119 4.42 11.56 -9.67
N PRO A 120 3.35 11.82 -10.44
CA PRO A 120 2.92 10.93 -11.53
C PRO A 120 3.90 10.82 -12.72
N PHE A 121 4.82 11.77 -12.87
CA PHE A 121 5.88 11.74 -13.90
C PHE A 121 7.27 11.59 -13.27
N TYR A 122 7.35 10.88 -12.14
CA TYR A 122 8.62 10.50 -11.53
C TYR A 122 9.49 9.77 -12.55
N ASN A 123 10.73 10.23 -12.72
CA ASN A 123 11.77 9.59 -13.49
C ASN A 123 13.10 9.74 -12.74
N LEU A 124 13.72 8.63 -12.35
CA LEU A 124 14.99 8.62 -11.62
C LEU A 124 16.14 9.34 -12.38
N GLN A 125 16.06 9.42 -13.72
CA GLN A 125 17.04 10.15 -14.54
C GLN A 125 16.86 11.68 -14.51
N ASP A 126 15.72 12.18 -14.02
CA ASP A 126 15.47 13.60 -13.76
C ASP A 126 15.23 13.82 -12.26
N PRO A 127 16.27 14.18 -11.49
CA PRO A 127 16.17 14.45 -10.06
C PRO A 127 15.09 15.48 -9.68
N SER A 128 14.72 16.41 -10.56
CA SER A 128 13.67 17.39 -10.27
C SER A 128 12.26 16.77 -10.19
N SER A 129 12.06 15.66 -10.89
CA SER A 129 10.82 14.88 -10.87
C SER A 129 10.72 13.91 -9.68
N THR A 130 11.82 13.69 -8.93
CA THR A 130 11.94 12.63 -7.91
C THR A 130 11.24 12.98 -6.59
N LEU A 131 9.93 13.22 -6.67
CA LEU A 131 9.13 13.84 -5.62
C LEU A 131 7.99 12.94 -5.14
N PHE A 132 7.62 13.08 -3.87
CA PHE A 132 6.40 12.50 -3.31
C PHE A 132 5.77 13.43 -2.28
N LEU A 133 4.46 13.32 -2.13
CA LEU A 133 3.66 13.97 -1.10
C LEU A 133 3.48 13.05 0.10
N SER A 134 3.45 13.63 1.29
CA SER A 134 3.17 12.93 2.55
C SER A 134 2.24 13.75 3.44
N SER A 135 1.28 13.06 4.06
CA SER A 135 0.37 13.60 5.07
C SER A 135 0.78 13.08 6.45
N VAL A 136 1.49 13.90 7.20
CA VAL A 136 1.87 13.65 8.59
C VAL A 136 0.79 14.20 9.53
N ARG A 137 0.46 13.48 10.61
CA ARG A 137 -0.52 13.93 11.60
C ARG A 137 -0.19 15.32 12.14
N ASP A 138 -1.22 16.18 12.20
CA ASP A 138 -1.22 17.52 12.78
C ASP A 138 -0.14 18.47 12.21
N HIS A 139 0.28 18.19 10.96
CA HIS A 139 1.26 18.95 10.20
C HIS A 139 0.70 19.34 8.82
N PRO A 140 1.26 20.36 8.13
CA PRO A 140 0.97 20.59 6.73
C PRO A 140 1.42 19.41 5.88
N ILE A 141 0.76 19.20 4.73
CA ILE A 141 1.15 18.22 3.72
C ILE A 141 2.55 18.61 3.22
N ARG A 142 3.47 17.66 3.09
CA ARG A 142 4.86 17.92 2.66
C ARG A 142 5.11 17.28 1.30
N LEU A 143 5.66 18.06 0.36
CA LEU A 143 6.34 17.58 -0.83
C LEU A 143 7.82 17.38 -0.47
N SER A 144 8.36 16.20 -0.75
CA SER A 144 9.73 15.83 -0.39
C SER A 144 10.41 15.09 -1.54
N SER A 145 11.75 15.12 -1.58
CA SER A 145 12.51 14.32 -2.55
C SER A 145 12.62 12.86 -2.09
N THR A 146 12.65 11.92 -3.03
CA THR A 146 13.01 10.52 -2.75
C THR A 146 14.52 10.29 -2.66
N LEU A 147 15.31 11.18 -3.28
CA LEU A 147 16.77 11.05 -3.36
C LEU A 147 17.50 11.68 -2.17
N ALA A 148 16.88 12.65 -1.49
CA ALA A 148 17.42 13.29 -0.30
C ALA A 148 16.32 13.42 0.77
N PRO A 149 16.64 13.33 2.08
CA PRO A 149 15.67 13.46 3.16
C PRO A 149 15.30 14.94 3.41
N THR A 150 14.82 15.62 2.36
CA THR A 150 14.52 17.05 2.36
C THR A 150 13.09 17.31 1.87
N SER A 151 12.40 18.23 2.54
CA SER A 151 11.11 18.74 2.10
C SER A 151 11.32 19.93 1.16
N VAL A 152 10.71 19.86 -0.01
CA VAL A 152 10.80 20.87 -1.09
C VAL A 152 9.71 21.93 -0.93
N ALA A 153 8.50 21.53 -0.54
CA ALA A 153 7.38 22.43 -0.32
C ALA A 153 6.43 21.90 0.76
N SER A 154 5.55 22.77 1.25
CA SER A 154 4.46 22.42 2.16
C SER A 154 3.13 22.99 1.68
N TYR A 155 2.02 22.36 2.05
CA TYR A 155 0.66 22.80 1.74
C TYR A 155 -0.20 22.71 3.01
N SER A 156 -0.64 23.85 3.52
CA SER A 156 -1.44 23.93 4.74
C SER A 156 -2.91 23.59 4.46
N LEU A 157 -3.45 22.58 5.14
CA LEU A 157 -4.90 22.39 5.29
C LEU A 157 -5.25 22.68 6.74
N VAL A 158 -5.96 23.78 6.99
CA VAL A 158 -6.21 24.30 8.35
C VAL A 158 -7.71 24.49 8.57
N ASN A 159 -8.20 24.15 9.76
CA ASN A 159 -9.58 24.43 10.16
C ASN A 159 -9.73 25.92 10.52
N PRO A 160 -10.56 26.72 9.81
CA PRO A 160 -10.69 28.16 10.06
C PRO A 160 -11.22 28.53 11.46
N MET A 161 -11.84 27.59 12.19
CA MET A 161 -12.40 27.84 13.53
C MET A 161 -11.47 27.46 14.68
N THR A 162 -10.47 26.60 14.43
CA THR A 162 -9.61 26.04 15.50
C THR A 162 -8.12 26.18 15.23
N GLU A 163 -7.73 26.71 14.07
CA GLU A 163 -6.35 26.91 13.58
C GLU A 163 -5.48 25.64 13.50
N ALA A 164 -6.00 24.51 13.95
CA ALA A 164 -5.38 23.19 13.84
C ALA A 164 -5.28 22.71 12.38
N PHE A 165 -4.17 22.04 12.07
CA PHE A 165 -4.00 21.32 10.82
C PHE A 165 -5.00 20.16 10.72
N ILE A 166 -5.68 20.07 9.58
CA ILE A 166 -6.53 18.92 9.23
C ILE A 166 -5.63 17.92 8.54
N THR A 167 -5.55 16.68 9.05
CA THR A 167 -4.72 15.62 8.47
C THR A 167 -5.49 14.82 7.42
N PRO A 168 -5.08 14.82 6.13
CA PRO A 168 -5.53 13.84 5.15
C PRO A 168 -5.33 12.38 5.60
N HIS A 169 -6.36 11.58 5.38
CA HIS A 169 -6.37 10.12 5.57
C HIS A 169 -6.35 9.37 4.22
N SER A 170 -6.41 10.09 3.10
CA SER A 170 -6.19 9.57 1.75
C SER A 170 -5.64 10.69 0.86
N MET A 171 -4.87 10.30 -0.15
CA MET A 171 -4.21 11.21 -1.07
C MET A 171 -4.00 10.49 -2.39
N ILE A 172 -4.16 11.20 -3.52
CA ILE A 172 -3.77 10.72 -4.85
C ILE A 172 -3.18 11.88 -5.65
N TYR A 173 -2.20 11.56 -6.51
CA TYR A 173 -1.53 12.52 -7.37
C TYR A 173 -1.62 12.01 -8.83
N PRO A 174 -2.79 12.16 -9.49
CA PRO A 174 -3.08 11.46 -10.73
C PRO A 174 -2.38 12.09 -11.95
N SER A 175 -1.88 11.25 -12.84
CA SER A 175 -1.25 11.66 -14.11
C SER A 175 -2.20 12.43 -15.05
N THR A 176 -3.50 12.12 -15.00
CA THR A 176 -4.54 12.80 -15.79
C THR A 176 -4.73 14.29 -15.43
N MET A 177 -4.23 14.74 -14.28
CA MET A 177 -4.15 16.16 -13.89
C MET A 177 -2.84 16.84 -14.34
N GLY A 178 -2.04 16.19 -15.19
CA GLY A 178 -0.80 16.75 -15.71
C GLY A 178 0.25 17.07 -14.63
N GLY A 179 0.20 16.40 -13.48
CA GLY A 179 1.17 16.59 -12.39
C GLY A 179 1.13 17.98 -11.72
N THR A 180 0.12 18.80 -12.02
CA THR A 180 -0.04 20.15 -11.45
C THR A 180 -0.94 20.19 -10.23
N HIS A 181 -1.75 19.15 -10.03
CA HIS A 181 -2.75 19.08 -8.97
C HIS A 181 -2.74 17.73 -8.27
N PHE A 182 -3.13 17.73 -7.00
CA PHE A 182 -3.34 16.51 -6.21
C PHE A 182 -4.61 16.62 -5.36
N LEU A 183 -5.17 15.46 -5.01
CA LEU A 183 -6.40 15.35 -4.21
C LEU A 183 -6.11 14.77 -2.83
N THR A 184 -6.87 15.22 -1.85
CA THR A 184 -6.80 14.74 -0.47
C THR A 184 -8.19 14.48 0.11
N GLY A 185 -8.31 13.45 0.95
CA GLY A 185 -9.52 13.13 1.70
C GLY A 185 -9.24 13.15 3.20
N SER A 186 -10.09 13.82 3.98
CA SER A 186 -9.96 13.97 5.44
C SER A 186 -11.31 13.72 6.15
N ASP A 187 -11.55 14.20 7.39
CA ASP A 187 -12.87 14.01 8.02
C ASP A 187 -13.95 14.80 7.29
N SER A 188 -14.81 14.08 6.57
CA SER A 188 -15.99 14.61 5.91
C SER A 188 -15.66 15.74 4.88
N LEU A 189 -14.50 15.66 4.23
CA LEU A 189 -13.97 16.70 3.34
C LEU A 189 -13.03 16.10 2.27
N ILE A 190 -13.23 16.50 1.00
CA ILE A 190 -12.28 16.29 -0.11
C ILE A 190 -11.70 17.65 -0.50
N CYS A 191 -10.39 17.76 -0.69
CA CYS A 191 -9.73 18.98 -1.15
C CYS A 191 -8.86 18.73 -2.39
N LEU A 192 -8.98 19.63 -3.37
CA LEU A 192 -8.11 19.74 -4.54
C LEU A 192 -7.03 20.79 -4.27
N PHE A 193 -5.77 20.44 -4.45
CA PHE A 193 -4.62 21.34 -4.32
C PHE A 193 -3.96 21.57 -5.67
N ASP A 194 -3.39 22.76 -5.83
CA ASP A 194 -2.47 23.15 -6.90
C ASP A 194 -1.05 23.15 -6.31
N VAL A 195 -0.12 22.49 -6.98
CA VAL A 195 1.27 22.28 -6.55
C VAL A 195 2.05 23.61 -6.48
N SER A 196 1.64 24.62 -7.26
CA SER A 196 2.21 25.97 -7.21
C SER A 196 1.79 26.77 -5.97
N ARG A 197 0.67 26.42 -5.32
CA ARG A 197 0.08 27.15 -4.19
C ARG A 197 0.66 26.69 -2.84
N THR A 198 1.96 26.89 -2.67
CA THR A 198 2.71 26.47 -1.48
C THR A 198 2.41 27.33 -0.23
N GLY A 199 2.67 26.74 0.94
CA GLY A 199 2.57 27.37 2.25
C GLY A 199 1.11 27.56 2.72
N PRO A 200 0.76 28.75 3.26
CA PRO A 200 -0.55 29.01 3.86
C PRO A 200 -1.67 29.24 2.84
N GLN A 201 -1.41 29.15 1.54
CA GLN A 201 -2.39 29.45 0.49
C GLN A 201 -3.60 28.50 0.48
N GLY A 202 -3.46 27.30 1.03
CA GLY A 202 -4.54 26.31 1.11
C GLY A 202 -4.97 25.73 -0.24
N PRO A 203 -6.01 24.87 -0.24
CA PRO A 203 -6.50 24.21 -1.44
C PRO A 203 -7.11 25.16 -2.47
N LEU A 204 -7.20 24.68 -3.72
CA LEU A 204 -7.94 25.30 -4.80
C LEU A 204 -9.45 25.16 -4.63
N SER A 205 -9.90 23.98 -4.21
CA SER A 205 -11.31 23.69 -3.91
C SER A 205 -11.44 22.77 -2.70
N SER A 206 -12.50 22.97 -1.93
CA SER A 206 -12.83 22.22 -0.70
C SER A 206 -14.29 21.80 -0.75
N MET A 207 -14.54 20.49 -0.78
CA MET A 207 -15.86 19.90 -0.96
C MET A 207 -16.25 19.13 0.30
N PRO A 208 -17.11 19.73 1.16
CA PRO A 208 -17.59 19.06 2.34
C PRO A 208 -18.52 17.90 1.96
N THR A 209 -18.38 16.77 2.65
CA THR A 209 -19.28 15.63 2.57
C THR A 209 -20.20 15.63 3.80
N ILE A 210 -20.92 14.53 4.08
CA ILE A 210 -21.85 14.48 5.22
C ILE A 210 -21.06 14.40 6.54
N PRO A 211 -21.17 15.39 7.46
CA PRO A 211 -20.38 15.38 8.69
C PRO A 211 -20.69 14.17 9.59
N SER A 212 -19.63 13.55 10.12
CA SER A 212 -19.69 12.42 11.06
C SER A 212 -20.66 12.64 12.25
N LYS A 213 -20.74 13.88 12.77
CA LYS A 213 -21.53 14.27 13.94
C LYS A 213 -23.03 14.53 13.68
N ARG A 214 -23.50 14.62 12.42
CA ARG A 214 -24.92 14.91 12.13
C ARG A 214 -25.79 13.63 12.26
N LYS A 215 -26.93 13.72 12.96
CA LYS A 215 -27.96 12.66 13.01
C LYS A 215 -28.68 12.59 11.66
N GLN A 216 -28.93 11.38 11.15
CA GLN A 216 -29.61 11.11 9.86
C GLN A 216 -31.05 11.66 9.76
N ILE A 217 -31.65 12.06 10.88
CA ILE A 217 -33.06 12.45 10.98
C ILE A 217 -33.35 13.81 10.30
N VAL A 218 -32.35 14.69 10.19
CA VAL A 218 -32.48 15.97 9.48
C VAL A 218 -31.92 15.80 8.07
N GLY A 219 -32.75 15.23 7.19
CA GLY A 219 -32.43 14.98 5.79
C GLY A 219 -32.04 16.27 5.05
N GLY A 220 -30.96 16.23 4.27
CA GLY A 220 -30.41 17.40 3.58
C GLY A 220 -28.89 17.40 3.40
N GLY A 221 -28.18 16.41 3.95
CA GLY A 221 -26.78 16.15 3.56
C GLY A 221 -26.73 15.26 2.32
N ILE A 222 -26.18 15.78 1.22
CA ILE A 222 -25.88 15.02 -0.01
C ILE A 222 -24.42 14.55 0.08
N GLY A 223 -24.14 13.27 -0.21
CA GLY A 223 -22.77 12.72 -0.21
C GLY A 223 -22.58 11.48 0.68
N MET A 224 -21.35 11.31 1.17
CA MET A 224 -20.90 10.18 1.98
C MET A 224 -20.46 10.64 3.38
N LYS A 225 -20.61 9.78 4.39
CA LYS A 225 -20.41 10.16 5.81
C LYS A 225 -19.01 9.82 6.35
N GLY A 226 -18.42 10.76 7.08
CA GLY A 226 -17.20 10.56 7.89
C GLY A 226 -15.89 10.62 7.11
N ILE A 227 -14.82 10.08 7.71
CA ILE A 227 -13.45 10.18 7.19
C ILE A 227 -13.31 9.53 5.82
N VAL A 228 -12.89 10.33 4.84
CA VAL A 228 -12.54 9.92 3.48
C VAL A 228 -11.18 9.21 3.53
N SER A 229 -11.23 7.90 3.54
CA SER A 229 -10.12 6.99 3.80
C SER A 229 -9.51 6.40 2.52
N ALA A 230 -10.18 6.53 1.38
CA ALA A 230 -9.68 6.12 0.07
C ALA A 230 -10.14 7.09 -1.02
N LEU A 231 -9.27 7.32 -2.01
CA LEU A 231 -9.55 8.07 -3.23
C LEU A 231 -8.99 7.27 -4.40
N ALA A 232 -9.71 7.25 -5.53
CA ALA A 232 -9.25 6.66 -6.78
C ALA A 232 -9.90 7.39 -7.96
N LEU A 233 -9.09 8.00 -8.83
CA LEU A 233 -9.57 8.64 -10.05
C LEU A 233 -9.63 7.61 -11.19
N ASN A 234 -10.67 7.65 -12.01
CA ASN A 234 -10.89 6.68 -13.08
C ASN A 234 -9.81 6.80 -14.17
N PRO A 235 -9.08 5.70 -14.52
CA PRO A 235 -8.09 5.72 -15.60
C PRO A 235 -8.68 5.94 -17.00
N SER A 236 -9.99 5.80 -17.20
CA SER A 236 -10.66 6.01 -18.50
C SER A 236 -10.57 7.45 -19.05
N GLY A 237 -10.24 8.43 -18.20
CA GLY A 237 -10.26 9.85 -18.55
C GLY A 237 -11.64 10.51 -18.51
N ASP A 238 -12.69 9.80 -18.08
CA ASP A 238 -14.04 10.38 -17.87
C ASP A 238 -14.13 11.38 -16.69
N GLY A 239 -13.06 11.45 -15.88
CA GLY A 239 -12.94 12.35 -14.75
C GLY A 239 -13.78 11.97 -13.53
N ILE A 240 -14.21 10.70 -13.42
CA ILE A 240 -14.93 10.19 -12.24
C ILE A 240 -13.93 9.91 -11.12
N LEU A 241 -14.02 10.66 -10.02
CA LEU A 241 -13.36 10.34 -8.76
C LEU A 241 -14.27 9.45 -7.91
N ALA A 242 -13.80 8.23 -7.60
CA ALA A 242 -14.38 7.44 -6.53
C ALA A 242 -13.70 7.78 -5.20
N ALA A 243 -14.51 7.99 -4.17
CA ALA A 243 -14.04 8.32 -2.83
C ALA A 243 -14.76 7.44 -1.80
N GLY A 244 -14.02 6.86 -0.87
CA GLY A 244 -14.52 5.85 0.08
C GLY A 244 -14.26 6.26 1.53
N THR A 245 -15.14 5.86 2.44
CA THR A 245 -15.04 6.22 3.86
C THR A 245 -14.94 5.03 4.82
N PHE A 246 -14.36 5.27 5.99
CA PHE A 246 -14.37 4.28 7.09
C PHE A 246 -15.78 3.92 7.59
N THR A 247 -16.82 4.71 7.24
CA THR A 247 -18.22 4.38 7.58
C THR A 247 -18.90 3.48 6.54
N ARG A 248 -18.14 2.85 5.62
CA ARG A 248 -18.64 1.94 4.58
C ARG A 248 -19.57 2.64 3.57
N HIS A 249 -19.20 3.84 3.14
CA HIS A 249 -19.82 4.56 2.03
C HIS A 249 -18.81 4.79 0.91
N VAL A 250 -19.28 4.82 -0.33
CA VAL A 250 -18.54 5.23 -1.52
C VAL A 250 -19.35 6.30 -2.25
N GLY A 251 -18.71 7.43 -2.57
CA GLY A 251 -19.24 8.49 -3.41
C GLY A 251 -18.49 8.57 -4.75
N LEU A 252 -19.21 8.89 -5.82
CA LEU A 252 -18.67 9.15 -7.14
C LEU A 252 -18.85 10.65 -7.46
N TYR A 253 -17.79 11.31 -7.93
CA TYR A 253 -17.74 12.76 -8.16
C TYR A 253 -17.21 13.05 -9.57
N SER A 254 -17.79 14.03 -10.27
CA SER A 254 -17.38 14.41 -11.63
C SER A 254 -16.20 15.41 -11.64
N ALA A 255 -15.74 15.79 -12.84
CA ALA A 255 -14.70 16.80 -13.09
C ALA A 255 -13.42 16.58 -12.25
N ASN A 256 -12.87 15.38 -12.34
CA ASN A 256 -11.72 14.91 -11.57
C ASN A 256 -11.90 15.09 -10.05
N GLY A 257 -13.13 14.93 -9.57
CA GLY A 257 -13.49 15.11 -8.17
C GLY A 257 -13.69 16.56 -7.72
N SER A 258 -13.66 17.56 -8.61
CA SER A 258 -13.99 18.95 -8.31
C SER A 258 -15.44 19.35 -8.66
N GLY A 259 -16.19 18.43 -9.27
CA GLY A 259 -17.55 18.64 -9.77
C GLY A 259 -18.65 18.15 -8.83
N GLU A 260 -19.80 17.83 -9.42
CA GLU A 260 -20.99 17.36 -8.70
C GLU A 260 -20.87 15.90 -8.23
N LEU A 261 -21.68 15.54 -7.23
CA LEU A 261 -21.83 14.15 -6.79
C LEU A 261 -22.70 13.39 -7.80
N LEU A 262 -22.10 12.47 -8.53
CA LEU A 262 -22.78 11.57 -9.47
C LEU A 262 -23.59 10.49 -8.76
N GLY A 263 -23.16 10.06 -7.57
CA GLY A 263 -23.87 9.07 -6.78
C GLY A 263 -23.19 8.74 -5.46
N THR A 264 -23.94 8.13 -4.54
CA THR A 264 -23.44 7.63 -3.25
C THR A 264 -24.11 6.31 -2.91
N PHE A 265 -23.33 5.31 -2.49
CA PHE A 265 -23.84 4.00 -2.09
C PHE A 265 -23.11 3.50 -0.84
N SER A 266 -23.78 2.62 -0.09
CA SER A 266 -23.19 1.99 1.09
C SER A 266 -22.84 0.54 0.82
N VAL A 267 -21.62 0.16 1.17
CA VAL A 267 -21.18 -1.24 1.15
C VAL A 267 -21.54 -1.98 2.45
N ALA A 268 -22.18 -1.30 3.41
CA ALA A 268 -22.39 -1.81 4.76
C ALA A 268 -23.39 -2.97 4.90
N LYS A 269 -24.15 -3.33 3.86
CA LYS A 269 -25.27 -4.29 3.90
C LYS A 269 -25.41 -5.13 2.62
N THR A 270 -24.30 -5.38 1.93
CA THR A 270 -24.27 -6.25 0.73
C THR A 270 -24.59 -7.71 1.07
N SER A 271 -24.93 -8.53 0.08
CA SER A 271 -24.99 -9.99 0.22
C SER A 271 -23.65 -10.56 0.71
N ALA A 272 -22.55 -10.08 0.10
CA ALA A 272 -21.17 -10.43 0.40
C ALA A 272 -20.73 -10.19 1.87
N ASN A 273 -21.45 -9.36 2.65
CA ASN A 273 -21.13 -9.15 4.07
C ASN A 273 -21.09 -10.45 4.89
N ARG A 274 -21.88 -11.46 4.53
CA ARG A 274 -21.93 -12.74 5.23
C ARG A 274 -20.68 -13.59 4.98
N ASP A 275 -20.12 -13.44 3.79
CA ASP A 275 -19.04 -14.27 3.29
C ASP A 275 -17.67 -13.64 3.63
N ILE A 276 -17.53 -12.32 3.43
CA ILE A 276 -16.24 -11.62 3.58
C ILE A 276 -16.19 -10.54 4.67
N GLY A 277 -17.31 -10.10 5.24
CA GLY A 277 -17.31 -9.15 6.36
C GLY A 277 -17.12 -7.68 5.98
N GLY A 278 -16.05 -7.04 6.47
CA GLY A 278 -15.73 -5.61 6.23
C GLY A 278 -16.12 -4.65 7.38
N ARG A 279 -15.28 -3.63 7.62
CA ARG A 279 -15.43 -2.61 8.69
C ARG A 279 -15.01 -1.19 8.28
N GLY A 280 -14.97 -0.86 6.99
CA GLY A 280 -14.59 0.46 6.48
C GLY A 280 -13.63 0.37 5.30
N VAL A 281 -13.86 1.21 4.29
CA VAL A 281 -13.04 1.25 3.07
C VAL A 281 -11.62 1.71 3.41
N THR A 282 -10.62 1.05 2.83
CA THR A 282 -9.18 1.35 3.04
C THR A 282 -8.43 1.64 1.75
N GLN A 283 -8.93 1.13 0.62
CA GLN A 283 -8.45 1.41 -0.73
C GLN A 283 -9.64 1.26 -1.69
N LEU A 284 -9.59 2.04 -2.78
CA LEU A 284 -10.44 1.90 -3.95
C LEU A 284 -9.49 1.70 -5.13
N VAL A 285 -9.80 0.77 -6.03
CA VAL A 285 -8.99 0.55 -7.24
C VAL A 285 -9.93 0.37 -8.43
N TRP A 286 -9.61 1.01 -9.55
CA TRP A 286 -10.36 0.86 -10.79
C TRP A 286 -9.81 -0.29 -11.62
N SER A 287 -10.68 -1.01 -12.34
CA SER A 287 -10.27 -1.85 -13.46
C SER A 287 -9.55 -1.01 -14.53
N PRO A 288 -8.63 -1.56 -15.35
CA PRO A 288 -7.92 -0.80 -16.37
C PRO A 288 -8.88 -0.18 -17.42
N CYS A 289 -10.00 -0.83 -17.71
CA CYS A 289 -11.05 -0.34 -18.59
C CYS A 289 -11.98 0.72 -17.97
N GLY A 290 -11.73 1.14 -16.73
CA GLY A 290 -12.49 2.19 -16.02
C GLY A 290 -13.97 1.89 -15.74
N ARG A 291 -14.39 0.63 -15.89
CA ARG A 291 -15.80 0.21 -15.73
C ARG A 291 -16.10 -0.36 -14.35
N TYR A 292 -15.17 -1.11 -13.78
CA TYR A 292 -15.36 -1.79 -12.50
C TYR A 292 -14.57 -1.10 -11.39
N LEU A 293 -15.19 -1.02 -10.21
CA LEU A 293 -14.60 -0.45 -9.02
C LEU A 293 -14.45 -1.54 -7.95
N TYR A 294 -13.22 -1.74 -7.50
CA TYR A 294 -12.86 -2.68 -6.46
C TYR A 294 -12.79 -1.96 -5.11
N VAL A 295 -13.63 -2.39 -4.17
CA VAL A 295 -13.71 -1.80 -2.84
C VAL A 295 -13.03 -2.71 -1.83
N VAL A 296 -11.92 -2.24 -1.28
CA VAL A 296 -11.12 -2.95 -0.28
C VAL A 296 -11.45 -2.44 1.11
N GLU A 297 -11.77 -3.34 2.03
CA GLU A 297 -12.10 -3.01 3.41
C GLU A 297 -11.16 -3.64 4.43
N ARG A 298 -10.93 -2.94 5.55
CA ARG A 298 -10.28 -3.54 6.73
C ARG A 298 -11.21 -4.59 7.37
N LYS A 299 -10.60 -5.55 8.08
CA LYS A 299 -11.30 -6.70 8.69
C LYS A 299 -12.23 -7.40 7.69
N SER A 300 -11.66 -7.78 6.54
CA SER A 300 -12.35 -8.40 5.42
C SER A 300 -11.61 -9.66 4.97
N ASP A 301 -12.33 -10.70 4.56
CA ASP A 301 -11.75 -11.85 3.84
C ASP A 301 -11.69 -11.62 2.32
N GLY A 302 -12.00 -10.41 1.86
CA GLY A 302 -12.31 -10.22 0.46
C GLY A 302 -12.39 -8.78 -0.01
N ILE A 303 -12.77 -8.67 -1.28
CA ILE A 303 -12.83 -7.43 -2.06
C ILE A 303 -14.18 -7.41 -2.78
N LEU A 304 -14.91 -6.30 -2.67
CA LEU A 304 -16.20 -6.16 -3.35
C LEU A 304 -16.00 -5.66 -4.79
N VAL A 305 -16.80 -6.18 -5.72
CA VAL A 305 -16.71 -5.85 -7.15
C VAL A 305 -17.99 -5.13 -7.60
N TYR A 306 -17.84 -3.92 -8.11
CA TYR A 306 -18.95 -3.05 -8.54
C TYR A 306 -18.84 -2.64 -10.01
N ASP A 307 -19.95 -2.60 -10.76
CA ASP A 307 -20.05 -1.86 -12.05
C ASP A 307 -20.59 -0.45 -11.75
N VAL A 308 -19.80 0.58 -12.05
CA VAL A 308 -20.18 1.96 -11.70
C VAL A 308 -21.20 2.57 -12.67
N ARG A 309 -21.34 2.01 -13.87
CA ARG A 309 -22.22 2.57 -14.92
C ARG A 309 -23.70 2.48 -14.58
N VAL A 310 -24.06 1.57 -13.66
CA VAL A 310 -25.43 1.36 -13.16
C VAL A 310 -25.47 1.68 -11.66
N THR A 311 -25.17 2.96 -11.33
CA THR A 311 -25.28 3.53 -9.97
C THR A 311 -24.60 2.72 -8.85
N GLY A 312 -23.49 2.03 -9.16
CA GLY A 312 -22.78 1.18 -8.21
C GLY A 312 -23.52 -0.14 -7.93
N GLN A 313 -23.80 -0.92 -8.98
CA GLN A 313 -24.33 -2.27 -8.83
C GLN A 313 -23.22 -3.23 -8.37
N LEU A 314 -23.47 -3.93 -7.26
CA LEU A 314 -22.60 -5.03 -6.81
C LEU A 314 -22.72 -6.20 -7.79
N LEU A 315 -21.61 -6.60 -8.42
CA LEU A 315 -21.52 -7.78 -9.29
C LEU A 315 -21.27 -9.04 -8.47
N GLY A 316 -20.42 -8.93 -7.45
CA GLY A 316 -20.00 -10.05 -6.62
C GLY A 316 -18.86 -9.66 -5.68
N HIS A 317 -18.13 -10.66 -5.21
CA HIS A 317 -16.98 -10.45 -4.34
C HIS A 317 -15.89 -11.50 -4.57
N LEU A 318 -14.65 -11.12 -4.28
CA LEU A 318 -13.52 -12.02 -4.16
C LEU A 318 -13.42 -12.46 -2.69
N ARG A 319 -13.16 -13.75 -2.42
CA ARG A 319 -13.04 -14.33 -1.06
C ARG A 319 -11.70 -15.04 -0.86
N GLY A 320 -11.41 -15.46 0.37
CA GLY A 320 -10.20 -16.21 0.73
C GLY A 320 -8.96 -15.36 1.01
N ARG A 321 -9.07 -14.02 0.98
CA ARG A 321 -7.93 -13.11 1.15
C ARG A 321 -7.28 -13.21 2.52
N LYS A 322 -8.06 -13.48 3.58
CA LYS A 322 -7.65 -13.49 4.99
C LYS A 322 -7.02 -12.17 5.45
N ALA A 323 -7.69 -11.05 5.21
CA ALA A 323 -7.26 -9.71 5.66
C ALA A 323 -8.03 -9.23 6.92
N TYR A 324 -8.11 -10.09 7.94
CA TYR A 324 -8.88 -9.85 9.17
C TYR A 324 -8.22 -8.88 10.18
N THR A 325 -7.42 -7.93 9.70
CA THR A 325 -6.69 -6.93 10.51
C THR A 325 -7.32 -5.54 10.46
N ASN A 326 -6.96 -4.68 11.41
CA ASN A 326 -7.23 -3.23 11.35
C ASN A 326 -6.23 -2.48 10.46
N GLN A 327 -5.06 -3.06 10.19
CA GLN A 327 -4.03 -2.49 9.34
C GLN A 327 -4.54 -2.33 7.90
N ARG A 328 -4.09 -1.30 7.20
CA ARG A 328 -4.35 -1.19 5.76
C ARG A 328 -3.50 -2.24 5.06
N MET A 329 -4.13 -3.05 4.22
CA MET A 329 -3.45 -4.01 3.38
C MET A 329 -3.76 -3.64 1.92
N LYS A 330 -2.74 -3.17 1.19
CA LYS A 330 -2.93 -2.74 -0.20
C LYS A 330 -3.12 -3.94 -1.13
N VAL A 331 -3.84 -3.71 -2.21
CA VAL A 331 -4.02 -4.61 -3.35
C VAL A 331 -3.60 -3.88 -4.61
N ASP A 332 -3.34 -4.65 -5.66
CA ASP A 332 -3.04 -4.11 -6.97
C ASP A 332 -3.94 -4.74 -8.05
N VAL A 333 -4.08 -4.05 -9.17
CA VAL A 333 -4.84 -4.46 -10.35
C VAL A 333 -3.88 -4.57 -11.51
N VAL A 334 -3.65 -5.80 -11.97
CA VAL A 334 -2.65 -6.14 -12.99
C VAL A 334 -3.36 -6.37 -14.33
N PRO A 335 -3.11 -5.56 -15.38
CA PRO A 335 -3.63 -5.86 -16.72
C PRO A 335 -3.09 -7.21 -17.23
N SER A 336 -3.96 -8.08 -17.71
CA SER A 336 -3.59 -9.43 -18.19
C SER A 336 -3.62 -9.54 -19.72
N GLY A 337 -4.21 -8.57 -20.43
CA GLY A 337 -4.36 -8.63 -21.87
C GLY A 337 -4.94 -7.35 -22.49
N PRO A 338 -4.91 -7.23 -23.82
CA PRO A 338 -5.40 -6.04 -24.55
C PRO A 338 -6.94 -5.97 -24.63
N ASP A 339 -7.64 -7.03 -24.24
CA ASP A 339 -9.10 -7.15 -24.18
C ASP A 339 -9.72 -6.51 -22.92
N GLY A 340 -8.88 -5.97 -22.02
CA GLY A 340 -9.30 -5.44 -20.73
C GLY A 340 -9.42 -6.51 -19.65
N SER A 341 -9.00 -7.76 -19.92
CA SER A 341 -8.74 -8.76 -18.89
C SER A 341 -7.69 -8.24 -17.91
N HIS A 342 -7.90 -8.57 -16.64
CA HIS A 342 -7.02 -8.14 -15.57
C HIS A 342 -7.14 -9.09 -14.38
N GLU A 343 -6.21 -8.97 -13.46
CA GLU A 343 -6.13 -9.75 -12.24
C GLU A 343 -6.12 -8.81 -11.05
N ILE A 344 -6.54 -9.31 -9.89
CA ILE A 344 -6.31 -8.63 -8.61
C ILE A 344 -5.31 -9.43 -7.80
N TRP A 345 -4.32 -8.73 -7.28
CA TRP A 345 -3.22 -9.29 -6.51
C TRP A 345 -3.27 -8.72 -5.10
N ALA A 346 -3.36 -9.57 -4.07
CA ALA A 346 -3.51 -9.10 -2.69
C ALA A 346 -2.83 -10.00 -1.64
N GLY A 347 -2.27 -9.35 -0.63
CA GLY A 347 -1.75 -9.99 0.57
C GLY A 347 -2.81 -10.37 1.60
N GLY A 348 -2.54 -11.46 2.34
CA GLY A 348 -3.26 -11.93 3.53
C GLY A 348 -2.40 -11.92 4.80
N THR A 349 -3.04 -12.02 5.97
CA THR A 349 -2.35 -12.06 7.27
C THR A 349 -1.66 -13.40 7.56
N ASP A 350 -1.81 -14.39 6.67
CA ASP A 350 -1.15 -15.69 6.72
C ASP A 350 0.17 -15.75 5.92
N GLY A 351 0.62 -14.61 5.38
CA GLY A 351 1.87 -14.50 4.62
C GLY A 351 1.77 -14.94 3.15
N PHE A 352 0.56 -15.19 2.67
CA PHE A 352 0.29 -15.52 1.28
C PHE A 352 -0.07 -14.28 0.46
N MET A 353 0.46 -14.24 -0.75
CA MET A 353 -0.03 -13.43 -1.87
C MET A 353 -1.05 -14.27 -2.64
N ARG A 354 -2.19 -13.66 -3.00
CA ARG A 354 -3.29 -14.32 -3.72
C ARG A 354 -3.63 -13.57 -4.99
N VAL A 355 -4.01 -14.32 -6.01
CA VAL A 355 -4.38 -13.78 -7.33
C VAL A 355 -5.79 -14.24 -7.70
N TRP A 356 -6.62 -13.31 -8.17
CA TRP A 356 -7.94 -13.59 -8.76
C TRP A 356 -7.96 -13.04 -10.18
N ARG A 357 -8.12 -13.91 -11.18
CA ARG A 357 -8.14 -13.54 -12.60
C ARG A 357 -9.54 -13.17 -13.07
N ASN A 358 -9.67 -12.25 -14.01
CA ASN A 358 -10.98 -11.81 -14.53
C ASN A 358 -11.99 -11.52 -13.39
N PRO A 359 -11.62 -10.65 -12.41
CA PRO A 359 -12.37 -10.46 -11.17
C PRO A 359 -13.77 -9.85 -11.39
N GLU A 360 -14.05 -9.27 -12.55
CA GLU A 360 -15.40 -8.87 -12.98
C GLU A 360 -16.36 -10.06 -13.15
N HIS A 361 -15.84 -11.25 -13.46
CA HIS A 361 -16.61 -12.50 -13.62
C HIS A 361 -16.78 -13.25 -12.28
N CYS A 362 -17.26 -12.55 -11.24
CA CYS A 362 -17.33 -13.05 -9.86
C CYS A 362 -18.77 -13.21 -9.31
N ALA A 363 -19.76 -13.47 -10.16
CA ALA A 363 -21.18 -13.55 -9.79
C ALA A 363 -21.41 -14.41 -8.52
N GLY A 364 -21.76 -13.77 -7.41
CA GLY A 364 -21.68 -14.38 -6.08
C GLY A 364 -20.32 -14.11 -5.42
N GLY A 365 -19.55 -15.17 -5.17
CA GLY A 365 -18.25 -15.13 -4.49
C GLY A 365 -17.20 -16.00 -5.19
N LYS A 366 -16.03 -15.43 -5.52
CA LYS A 366 -14.94 -16.09 -6.27
C LYS A 366 -13.71 -16.34 -5.40
N ASP A 367 -13.25 -17.60 -5.36
CA ASP A 367 -11.97 -18.02 -4.76
C ASP A 367 -10.76 -17.53 -5.54
N PRO A 368 -9.56 -17.43 -4.92
CA PRO A 368 -8.32 -17.14 -5.63
C PRO A 368 -8.01 -18.23 -6.65
N ASP A 369 -7.52 -17.82 -7.82
CA ASP A 369 -6.97 -18.70 -8.85
C ASP A 369 -5.61 -19.27 -8.38
N TRP A 370 -4.78 -18.46 -7.71
CA TRP A 370 -3.46 -18.85 -7.22
C TRP A 370 -3.17 -18.32 -5.80
N GLU A 371 -2.41 -19.08 -5.01
CA GLU A 371 -1.85 -18.65 -3.72
C GLU A 371 -0.35 -18.94 -3.65
N PHE A 372 0.46 -17.96 -3.22
CA PHE A 372 1.91 -18.06 -3.11
C PHE A 372 2.38 -17.61 -1.73
N LYS A 373 3.15 -18.45 -1.02
CA LYS A 373 3.77 -18.09 0.27
C LYS A 373 4.97 -17.18 0.02
N VAL A 374 4.84 -15.90 0.35
CA VAL A 374 5.87 -14.87 0.07
C VAL A 374 6.57 -14.38 1.35
N HIS A 375 5.85 -14.34 2.47
CA HIS A 375 6.35 -13.86 3.75
C HIS A 375 5.94 -14.80 4.88
N ASP A 376 6.69 -14.79 5.97
CA ASP A 376 6.34 -15.59 7.16
C ASP A 376 5.36 -14.89 8.12
N ASP A 377 5.06 -13.63 7.83
CA ASP A 377 4.14 -12.75 8.55
C ASP A 377 3.19 -12.02 7.57
N ALA A 378 2.30 -11.16 8.06
CA ALA A 378 1.24 -10.52 7.26
C ALA A 378 1.76 -9.68 6.07
N VAL A 379 1.25 -9.95 4.86
CA VAL A 379 1.64 -9.24 3.61
C VAL A 379 0.86 -7.94 3.49
N THR A 380 1.50 -6.80 3.78
CA THR A 380 0.83 -5.50 3.95
C THR A 380 0.67 -4.73 2.64
N SER A 381 1.54 -4.99 1.67
CA SER A 381 1.40 -4.53 0.28
C SER A 381 1.76 -5.65 -0.68
N THR A 382 1.03 -5.73 -1.79
CA THR A 382 1.34 -6.53 -2.97
C THR A 382 1.20 -5.62 -4.16
N MET A 383 2.26 -5.42 -4.94
CA MET A 383 2.25 -4.46 -6.04
C MET A 383 3.09 -4.93 -7.22
N PHE A 384 2.52 -4.86 -8.41
CA PHE A 384 3.16 -5.22 -9.65
C PHE A 384 3.93 -4.01 -10.22
N HIS A 385 5.01 -4.30 -10.93
CA HIS A 385 5.85 -3.29 -11.54
C HIS A 385 5.14 -2.66 -12.75
N PRO A 386 5.22 -1.33 -12.97
CA PRO A 386 4.48 -0.64 -14.04
C PRO A 386 4.74 -1.17 -15.46
N MET A 387 5.95 -1.67 -15.74
CA MET A 387 6.32 -2.27 -17.03
C MET A 387 6.17 -3.81 -17.05
N GLY A 388 5.57 -4.40 -16.02
CA GLY A 388 5.40 -5.83 -15.86
C GLY A 388 6.65 -6.60 -15.38
N SER A 389 6.54 -7.93 -15.44
CA SER A 389 7.55 -8.97 -15.06
C SER A 389 7.90 -9.16 -13.57
N VAL A 390 7.82 -8.13 -12.72
CA VAL A 390 8.15 -8.27 -11.29
C VAL A 390 7.06 -7.74 -10.36
N ALA A 391 7.00 -8.27 -9.14
CA ALA A 391 6.15 -7.79 -8.06
C ALA A 391 6.98 -7.46 -6.82
N ALA A 392 6.61 -6.41 -6.09
CA ALA A 392 7.12 -6.10 -4.76
C ALA A 392 6.07 -6.48 -3.70
N THR A 393 6.52 -7.09 -2.62
CA THR A 393 5.72 -7.33 -1.42
C THR A 393 6.45 -6.84 -0.19
N CYS A 394 5.71 -6.30 0.78
CA CYS A 394 6.26 -6.01 2.09
C CYS A 394 5.42 -6.66 3.19
N SER A 395 6.09 -6.97 4.30
CA SER A 395 5.51 -7.68 5.43
C SER A 395 5.76 -6.95 6.74
N GLY A 396 4.86 -7.21 7.68
CA GLY A 396 4.96 -6.67 9.03
C GLY A 396 3.62 -6.40 9.70
N GLN A 397 3.43 -6.94 10.90
CA GLN A 397 2.36 -6.53 11.79
C GLN A 397 2.86 -6.38 13.22
N ARG A 398 2.11 -5.63 14.03
CA ARG A 398 2.37 -5.57 15.47
C ARG A 398 1.94 -6.89 16.12
N HIS A 399 2.91 -7.62 16.65
CA HIS A 399 2.66 -8.76 17.53
C HIS A 399 2.37 -8.25 18.94
N PHE A 400 1.46 -8.92 19.65
CA PHE A 400 1.22 -8.68 21.07
C PHE A 400 1.71 -9.91 21.82
N VAL A 401 2.78 -9.75 22.62
CA VAL A 401 3.20 -10.79 23.56
C VAL A 401 2.08 -10.96 24.58
N SER A 402 1.65 -12.19 24.81
CA SER A 402 0.65 -12.51 25.83
C SER A 402 1.34 -12.67 27.18
N ASP A 403 1.19 -11.67 28.06
CA ASP A 403 1.64 -11.71 29.46
C ASP A 403 0.76 -12.66 30.31
N ASP A 404 0.73 -13.95 29.95
CA ASP A 404 0.10 -15.00 30.75
C ASP A 404 1.20 -15.76 31.52
N PRO A 405 1.39 -15.49 32.84
CA PRO A 405 2.46 -16.07 33.64
C PRO A 405 2.28 -17.58 33.91
N SER A 406 1.23 -18.21 33.37
CA SER A 406 1.02 -19.66 33.46
C SER A 406 1.80 -20.49 32.43
N ASN A 407 2.55 -19.86 31.52
CA ASN A 407 3.15 -20.51 30.33
C ASN A 407 4.65 -20.20 30.10
N GLU A 408 5.44 -20.11 31.18
CA GLU A 408 6.89 -19.82 31.10
C GLU A 408 7.66 -20.78 30.17
N ASP A 409 7.30 -22.06 30.10
CA ASP A 409 7.90 -23.06 29.19
C ASP A 409 7.48 -22.96 27.70
N ILE A 410 6.43 -22.19 27.38
CA ILE A 410 5.95 -21.98 25.98
C ILE A 410 6.50 -20.66 25.40
N SER A 411 6.73 -19.66 26.25
CA SER A 411 7.18 -18.32 25.87
C SER A 411 8.40 -18.32 24.92
N ALA A 412 9.41 -19.14 25.21
CA ALA A 412 10.67 -19.20 24.48
C ALA A 412 10.61 -19.91 23.12
N LYS A 413 9.50 -20.58 22.77
CA LYS A 413 9.33 -21.30 21.49
C LYS A 413 8.39 -20.60 20.49
N ASN A 414 7.63 -19.61 20.94
CA ASN A 414 6.61 -18.94 20.13
C ASN A 414 6.97 -17.51 19.68
N THR A 415 8.16 -17.02 19.99
CA THR A 415 8.79 -15.90 19.27
C THR A 415 9.21 -16.35 17.86
N LYS A 416 8.20 -16.60 17.01
CA LYS A 416 8.39 -16.55 15.55
C LYS A 416 9.01 -15.21 15.23
N GLN A 417 10.22 -15.23 14.68
CA GLN A 417 10.92 -14.03 14.26
C GLN A 417 10.03 -13.29 13.24
N ALA A 418 9.62 -12.06 13.58
CA ALA A 418 8.69 -11.30 12.75
C ALA A 418 9.31 -11.01 11.36
N ASP A 419 8.58 -11.32 10.29
CA ASP A 419 9.01 -11.02 8.92
C ASP A 419 8.72 -9.55 8.61
N ASN A 420 9.68 -8.69 8.95
CA ASN A 420 9.67 -7.26 8.65
C ASN A 420 10.51 -6.97 7.39
N SER A 421 10.31 -7.73 6.30
CA SER A 421 11.05 -7.56 5.05
C SER A 421 10.23 -6.95 3.91
N LEU A 422 10.93 -6.22 3.04
CA LEU A 422 10.54 -5.92 1.67
C LEU A 422 11.19 -6.98 0.77
N LYS A 423 10.43 -7.59 -0.13
CA LYS A 423 10.90 -8.58 -1.10
C LYS A 423 10.45 -8.19 -2.52
N VAL A 424 11.29 -8.46 -3.51
CA VAL A 424 10.96 -8.30 -4.93
C VAL A 424 11.05 -9.67 -5.60
N TRP A 425 10.07 -9.96 -6.45
CA TRP A 425 9.82 -11.27 -7.03
C TRP A 425 9.74 -11.17 -8.55
N SER A 426 10.53 -11.97 -9.25
CA SER A 426 10.35 -12.24 -10.68
C SER A 426 9.18 -13.21 -10.88
N MET A 427 8.42 -13.02 -11.96
CA MET A 427 7.26 -13.83 -12.35
C MET A 427 7.50 -14.47 -13.74
N PRO A 428 8.29 -15.56 -13.85
CA PRO A 428 8.69 -16.11 -15.15
C PRO A 428 7.51 -16.55 -16.03
N PHE A 429 6.42 -17.02 -15.43
CA PHE A 429 5.19 -17.43 -16.11
C PHE A 429 4.41 -16.26 -16.77
N LEU A 430 4.76 -15.00 -16.47
CA LEU A 430 4.23 -13.83 -17.18
C LEU A 430 5.12 -13.38 -18.35
N LEU A 431 6.31 -14.00 -18.49
CA LEU A 431 7.27 -13.74 -19.58
C LEU A 431 7.22 -14.82 -20.67
N SER A 432 6.61 -15.98 -20.40
CA SER A 432 6.33 -16.99 -21.43
C SER A 432 5.19 -16.52 -22.33
N GLU A 433 5.50 -16.20 -23.58
CA GLU A 433 4.48 -16.07 -24.63
C GLU A 433 3.64 -17.36 -24.72
N PRO A 434 2.34 -17.27 -25.06
CA PRO A 434 1.56 -18.47 -25.33
C PRO A 434 2.11 -19.15 -26.60
N GLU A 435 2.76 -20.31 -26.41
CA GLU A 435 3.11 -21.25 -27.48
C GLU A 435 1.94 -21.37 -28.48
N PRO A 436 2.14 -21.04 -29.77
CA PRO A 436 1.05 -21.06 -30.75
C PRO A 436 0.64 -22.51 -31.01
N ASN A 437 -0.48 -22.92 -30.40
CA ASN A 437 -1.14 -24.23 -30.51
C ASN A 437 -0.95 -24.87 -31.91
N HIS A 438 0.05 -25.75 -32.06
CA HIS A 438 0.39 -26.36 -33.35
C HIS A 438 -0.48 -27.57 -33.72
N ASP A 439 -1.41 -27.97 -32.85
CA ASP A 439 -2.28 -29.13 -33.01
C ASP A 439 -3.60 -28.84 -33.78
N LEU A 440 -3.61 -27.85 -34.67
CA LEU A 440 -4.78 -27.52 -35.51
C LEU A 440 -4.49 -27.40 -37.02
N ILE A 441 -3.33 -27.86 -37.50
CA ILE A 441 -2.99 -27.89 -38.95
C ILE A 441 -2.59 -29.30 -39.42
N LEU A 442 -3.37 -30.34 -39.10
CA LEU A 442 -3.24 -31.69 -39.71
C LEU A 442 -4.60 -32.43 -39.90
N GLN A 443 -5.68 -31.72 -40.24
CA GLN A 443 -6.96 -32.34 -40.66
C GLN A 443 -7.64 -31.65 -41.85
N PHE A 444 -6.88 -31.28 -42.90
CA PHE A 444 -7.44 -30.97 -44.22
C PHE A 444 -6.46 -31.33 -45.36
N GLU A 445 -6.02 -32.60 -45.42
CA GLU A 445 -5.45 -33.16 -46.65
C GLU A 445 -5.54 -34.71 -46.67
N GLN A 446 -6.73 -35.23 -47.01
CA GLN A 446 -6.94 -36.54 -47.63
C GLN A 446 -8.37 -36.66 -48.20
#